data_AF-A0A832B7D4-F1
#
_entry.id   AF-A0A832B7D4-F1
#
_cell.length_a   1.000
_cell.length_b   1.000
_cell.length_c   1.000
_cell.angle_alpha   90.00
_cell.angle_beta   90.00
_cell.angle_gamma   90.00
#
_symmetry.space_group_name_H-M   'P 1'
#
loop_
_entity.id
_entity.type
_entity.pdbx_description
1 polymer ?
#
loop_
_entity_poly.entity_id
_entity_poly.type
_entity_poly.pdbx_seq_one_letter_code
_entity_poly.pdbx_strand_id
1 'polypeptide(L)' 'ASLQAAVDPADTDYMYFLHKQPSGEAVFSKTYEEHLINKQKYLK' A
#
# COMPACT_ATOMS: atom_id res chain seq x y z
N ALA A 1 -17.82 6.16 -2.48
CA ALA A 1 -16.34 6.11 -2.43
C ALA A 1 -15.79 4.91 -3.21
N SER A 2 -16.12 3.66 -2.84
CA SER A 2 -15.56 2.47 -3.50
C SER A 2 -15.96 2.30 -4.97
N LEU A 3 -17.21 2.63 -5.32
CA LEU A 3 -17.68 2.56 -6.72
C LEU A 3 -16.91 3.52 -7.63
N GLN A 4 -16.61 4.74 -7.16
CA GLN A 4 -15.83 5.71 -7.94
C GLN A 4 -14.41 5.20 -8.17
N ALA A 5 -13.74 4.68 -7.13
CA ALA A 5 -12.38 4.16 -7.24
C ALA A 5 -12.28 2.93 -8.18
N ALA A 6 -13.36 2.17 -8.32
CA ALA A 6 -13.43 1.04 -9.25
C ALA A 6 -13.63 1.49 -10.70
N VAL A 7 -14.43 2.54 -10.92
CA VAL A 7 -14.72 3.08 -12.26
C VAL A 7 -13.60 4.00 -12.76
N ASP A 8 -12.92 4.69 -11.84
CA ASP A 8 -11.87 5.68 -12.12
C ASP A 8 -10.71 5.49 -11.11
N PRO A 9 -9.87 4.46 -11.32
CA PRO A 9 -8.71 4.21 -10.46
C PRO A 9 -7.60 5.22 -10.72
N ALA A 10 -6.77 5.47 -9.70
CA ALA A 10 -5.55 6.24 -9.89
C ALA A 10 -4.56 5.48 -10.79
N ASP A 11 -3.96 6.18 -11.76
CA ASP A 11 -2.92 5.62 -12.63
C ASP A 11 -1.59 5.54 -11.87
N THR A 12 -1.22 4.33 -11.42
CA THR A 12 -0.03 4.10 -10.60
C THR A 12 0.56 2.71 -10.82
N ASP A 13 1.88 2.57 -10.61
CA ASP A 13 2.58 1.28 -10.69
C ASP A 13 2.62 0.51 -9.37
N TYR A 14 1.83 0.90 -8.37
CA TYR A 14 1.90 0.27 -7.04
C TYR A 14 1.26 -1.11 -7.05
N MET A 15 2.07 -2.15 -6.86
CA MET A 15 1.62 -3.56 -6.85
C MET A 15 1.43 -4.12 -5.45
N TYR A 16 1.97 -3.45 -4.41
CA TYR A 16 1.93 -3.93 -3.04
C TYR A 16 1.46 -2.83 -2.10
N PHE A 17 0.72 -3.21 -1.05
CA PHE A 17 0.36 -2.30 0.04
C PHE A 17 0.43 -3.01 1.39
N LEU A 18 0.62 -2.23 2.45
CA LEU A 18 0.46 -2.67 3.84
C LEU A 18 -0.12 -1.56 4.69
N HIS A 19 -0.67 -1.92 5.85
CA HIS A 19 -1.14 -0.94 6.83
C HIS A 19 -0.15 -0.88 8.00
N LYS A 20 0.29 0.33 8.36
CA LYS A 20 1.10 0.55 9.56
C LYS A 20 0.25 0.24 10.79
N GLN A 21 0.79 -0.50 11.74
CA GLN A 21 0.13 -0.73 13.01
C GLN A 21 0.80 0.13 14.10
N PRO A 22 0.04 0.80 14.99
CA PRO A 22 -1.43 0.82 15.09
C PRO A 22 -2.12 1.92 14.28
N SER A 23 -1.39 2.79 13.57
CA SER A 23 -1.97 4.00 12.96
C SER A 23 -2.99 3.75 11.84
N GLY A 24 -2.96 2.56 11.22
CA GLY A 24 -3.85 2.19 10.11
C GLY A 24 -3.52 2.87 8.78
N GLU A 25 -2.41 3.60 8.69
CA GLU A 25 -1.99 4.29 7.46
C GLU A 25 -1.54 3.28 6.40
N ALA A 26 -2.05 3.42 5.17
CA ALA A 26 -1.65 2.59 4.05
C ALA A 26 -0.31 3.06 3.45
N VAL A 27 0.61 2.12 3.26
CA VAL A 27 1.90 2.32 2.58
C VAL A 27 1.89 1.48 1.31
N PHE A 28 2.19 2.11 0.18
CA PHE A 28 2.21 1.48 -1.14
C PHE A 28 3.66 1.26 -1.60
N SER A 29 3.89 0.23 -2.41
CA SER A 29 5.23 -0.13 -2.94
C SER A 29 5.10 -0.68 -4.35
N LYS A 30 6.07 -0.35 -5.20
CA LYS A 30 6.07 -0.78 -6.61
C LYS A 30 6.66 -2.18 -6.74
N THR A 31 7.70 -2.47 -5.95
CA THR A 31 8.41 -3.75 -6.02
C THR A 31 8.20 -4.58 -4.76
N TYR A 32 8.45 -5.88 -4.88
CA TYR A 32 8.40 -6.80 -3.76
C TYR A 32 9.47 -6.49 -2.69
N GLU A 33 10.66 -6.07 -3.12
CA GLU A 33 11.76 -5.70 -2.22
C GLU A 33 11.39 -4.50 -1.33
N GLU A 34 10.82 -3.45 -1.93
CA GLU A 34 10.28 -2.29 -1.20
C GLU A 34 9.22 -2.72 -0.18
N HIS A 35 8.33 -3.64 -0.57
CA HIS A 35 7.31 -4.16 0.33
C HIS A 35 7.92 -4.88 1.55
N LEU A 36 8.97 -5.68 1.36
CA LEU A 36 9.66 -6.37 2.46
C LEU A 36 10.34 -5.39 3.43
N ILE A 37 10.99 -4.35 2.90
CA ILE A 37 11.59 -3.28 3.72
C ILE A 37 10.50 -2.58 4.54
N ASN A 38 9.37 -2.25 3.92
CA ASN A 38 8.25 -1.63 4.60
C ASN A 38 7.64 -2.55 5.68
N LYS A 39 7.56 -3.86 5.44
CA LYS A 39 7.12 -4.82 6.46
C LYS A 39 8.05 -4.79 7.68
N GLN A 40 9.36 -4.84 7.48
CA GLN A 40 10.32 -4.78 8.59
C GLN A 40 10.24 -3.46 9.36
N LYS A 41 9.94 -2.36 8.67
CA LYS A 41 9.84 -1.02 9.25
C LYS A 41 8.57 -0.83 10.08
N TYR A 42 7.44 -1.39 9.62
CA TYR A 42 6.12 -1.04 10.14
C TYR A 42 5.35 -2.18 10.83
N LEU A 43 5.74 -3.45 10.67
CA LEU A 43 5.08 -4.63 11.25
C LEU A 43 6.02 -5.42 12.18
N LYS A 44 6.64 -4.75 13.15
CA LYS A 44 7.42 -5.44 14.19
C LYS A 44 6.54 -6.26 15.11
#